data_AF-A0A9E4J2S5-F1
#
_entry.id   AF-A0A9E4J2S5-F1
#
_cell.length_a   1.000
_cell.length_b   1.000
_cell.length_c   1.000
_cell.angle_alpha   90.00
_cell.angle_beta   90.00
_cell.angle_gamma   90.00
#
_symmetry.space_group_name_H-M   'P 1'
#
loop_
_entity.id
_entity.type
_entity.pdbx_description
1 polymer ?
#
loop_
_entity_poly.entity_id
_entity_poly.type
_entity_poly.pdbx_seq_one_letter_code
_entity_poly.pdbx_strand_id
1 'polypeptide(L)'
;MKLLLDTCTFLWIITDARQLTHRVREAFADPDNEVFLSAVSAWEITVKQDLGKLPLPRAAAAFVPEERARHAIVPLPLSETEALAVSKLPQLHRDPFDRMLICQAVMGGLTLVTPDPLVTQYPIATLW
;
A
#
# COMPACT_ATOMS: atom_id res chain seq x y z
N MET A 1 14.60 -6.20 -2.14
CA MET A 1 13.71 -6.08 -0.94
C MET A 1 12.28 -6.39 -1.34
N LYS A 2 11.36 -6.58 -0.38
CA LYS A 2 9.91 -6.66 -0.66
C LYS A 2 9.23 -5.39 -0.18
N LEU A 3 8.71 -4.59 -1.10
CA LEU A 3 8.09 -3.31 -0.84
C LEU A 3 6.57 -3.45 -0.88
N LEU A 4 5.87 -3.12 0.20
CA LEU A 4 4.43 -3.00 0.20
C LEU A 4 4.06 -1.53 0.02
N LEU A 5 3.41 -1.20 -1.08
CA LEU A 5 2.96 0.17 -1.32
C LEU A 5 1.73 0.46 -0.45
N ASP A 6 1.78 1.58 0.28
CA ASP A 6 0.59 2.26 0.76
C ASP A 6 -0.29 2.69 -0.44
N THR A 7 -1.59 2.80 -0.22
CA THR A 7 -2.55 3.29 -1.20
C THR A 7 -2.17 4.67 -1.73
N CYS A 8 -1.73 5.60 -0.89
CA CYS A 8 -1.33 6.93 -1.35
C CYS A 8 -0.06 6.86 -2.21
N THR A 9 0.92 6.05 -1.80
CA THR A 9 2.17 5.83 -2.53
C THR A 9 1.90 5.23 -3.91
N PHE A 10 1.03 4.23 -4.01
CA PHE A 10 0.61 3.67 -5.30
C PHE A 10 0.02 4.74 -6.22
N LEU A 11 -0.93 5.54 -5.72
CA LEU A 11 -1.56 6.61 -6.51
C LEU A 11 -0.54 7.66 -6.96
N TRP A 12 0.45 7.96 -6.13
CA TRP A 12 1.52 8.89 -6.48
C TRP A 12 2.51 8.33 -7.49
N ILE A 13 2.82 7.03 -7.45
CA ILE A 13 3.67 6.37 -8.45
C ILE A 13 3.03 6.45 -9.83
N ILE A 14 1.75 6.06 -9.94
CA ILE A 14 1.06 5.98 -11.24
C ILE A 14 0.78 7.37 -11.85
N THR A 15 0.87 8.42 -11.05
CA THR A 15 0.68 9.82 -11.47
C THR A 15 1.97 10.63 -11.51
N ASP A 16 3.12 10.00 -11.24
CA ASP A 16 4.43 10.66 -11.10
C ASP A 16 4.39 11.89 -10.18
N ALA A 17 3.75 11.74 -9.02
CA ALA A 17 3.49 12.86 -8.13
C ALA A 17 4.77 13.36 -7.42
N ARG A 18 4.84 14.67 -7.19
CA ARG A 18 6.00 15.33 -6.54
C ARG A 18 6.19 14.96 -5.08
N GLN A 19 5.17 14.37 -4.45
CA GLN A 19 5.18 13.90 -3.08
C GLN A 19 6.14 12.71 -2.89
N LEU A 20 6.44 11.96 -3.95
CA LEU A 20 7.41 10.87 -3.90
C LEU A 20 8.81 11.42 -3.70
N THR A 21 9.45 10.99 -2.63
CA THR A 21 10.86 11.32 -2.36
C THR A 21 11.77 10.62 -3.36
N HIS A 22 13.02 11.09 -3.42
CA HIS A 22 14.07 10.44 -4.20
C HIS A 22 14.27 8.98 -3.80
N ARG A 23 14.27 8.71 -2.49
CA ARG A 23 14.54 7.38 -1.94
C ARG A 23 13.48 6.36 -2.35
N VAL A 24 12.21 6.75 -2.34
CA VAL A 24 11.11 5.89 -2.81
C VAL A 24 11.23 5.62 -4.30
N ARG A 25 11.58 6.65 -5.09
CA ARG A 25 11.76 6.51 -6.54
C ARG A 25 12.90 5.55 -6.88
N GLU A 26 14.04 5.66 -6.20
CA GLU A 26 15.16 4.75 -6.37
C GLU A 26 14.79 3.32 -6.00
N ALA A 27 14.18 3.11 -4.83
CA ALA A 27 13.78 1.77 -4.38
C ALA A 27 12.73 1.14 -5.30
N PHE A 28 11.81 1.93 -5.85
CA PHE A 28 10.81 1.47 -6.80
C PHE A 28 11.41 1.12 -8.17
N ALA A 29 12.42 1.86 -8.62
CA ALA A 29 13.08 1.64 -9.91
C ALA A 29 14.14 0.53 -9.89
N ASP A 30 14.59 0.13 -8.70
CA ASP A 30 15.58 -0.93 -8.52
C ASP A 30 14.97 -2.32 -8.81
N PRO A 31 15.48 -3.04 -9.83
CA PRO A 31 14.93 -4.33 -10.26
C PRO A 31 15.15 -5.47 -9.25
N ASP A 32 16.03 -5.31 -8.27
CA ASP A 32 16.23 -6.29 -7.19
C ASP A 32 15.16 -6.16 -6.09
N ASN A 33 14.21 -5.21 -6.24
CA ASN A 33 13.06 -5.05 -5.37
C ASN A 33 11.79 -5.63 -6.00
N GLU A 34 11.08 -6.45 -5.21
CA GLU A 34 9.73 -6.88 -5.52
C GLU A 34 8.75 -5.86 -4.92
N VAL A 35 7.88 -5.31 -5.75
CA VAL A 35 6.91 -4.29 -5.33
C VAL A 35 5.51 -4.87 -5.33
N PHE A 36 4.77 -4.67 -4.24
CA PHE A 36 3.45 -5.24 -4.01
C PHE A 36 2.40 -4.15 -3.78
N LEU A 37 1.19 -4.39 -4.28
CA LEU A 37 -0.01 -3.65 -3.91
C LEU A 37 -1.00 -4.62 -3.27
N SER A 38 -1.41 -4.33 -2.04
CA SER A 38 -2.37 -5.15 -1.32
C SER A 38 -3.78 -5.08 -1.92
N ALA A 39 -4.51 -6.20 -1.84
CA ALA A 39 -5.95 -6.24 -2.03
C ALA A 39 -6.69 -5.27 -1.09
N VAL A 40 -6.13 -4.96 0.08
CA VAL A 40 -6.66 -3.95 1.01
C VAL A 40 -6.59 -2.55 0.42
N SER A 41 -5.49 -2.18 -0.24
CA SER A 41 -5.39 -0.89 -0.93
C SER A 41 -6.38 -0.80 -2.09
N ALA A 42 -6.61 -1.89 -2.83
CA ALA A 42 -7.65 -1.93 -3.86
C ALA A 42 -9.07 -1.76 -3.26
N TRP A 43 -9.32 -2.37 -2.10
CA TRP A 43 -10.56 -2.19 -1.34
C TRP A 43 -10.74 -0.73 -0.91
N GLU A 44 -9.71 -0.12 -0.33
CA GLU A 44 -9.71 1.29 0.08
C GLU A 44 -9.98 2.24 -1.10
N ILE A 45 -9.29 2.04 -2.23
CA ILE A 45 -9.48 2.83 -3.46
C ILE A 45 -10.93 2.76 -3.92
N THR A 46 -11.51 1.55 -3.94
CA THR A 46 -12.90 1.33 -4.34
C THR A 46 -13.88 2.07 -3.42
N VAL A 47 -13.70 1.93 -2.11
CA VAL A 47 -14.53 2.62 -1.11
C VAL A 47 -14.40 4.15 -1.25
N LYS A 48 -13.19 4.68 -1.43
CA LYS A 48 -12.97 6.12 -1.61
C LYS A 48 -13.57 6.63 -2.92
N GLN A 49 -13.55 5.85 -4.00
CA GLN A 49 -14.20 6.21 -5.26
C GLN A 49 -15.72 6.26 -5.10
N ASP A 50 -16.33 5.25 -4.49
CA ASP A 50 -17.78 5.17 -4.28
C ASP A 50 -18.30 6.30 -3.37
N LEU A 51 -17.48 6.73 -2.40
CA LEU A 51 -17.76 7.90 -1.55
C LEU A 51 -17.48 9.25 -2.24
N GLY A 52 -17.04 9.26 -3.50
CA GLY A 52 -16.70 10.48 -4.24
C GLY A 52 -15.44 11.20 -3.75
N LYS A 53 -14.66 10.57 -2.86
CA LYS A 53 -13.44 11.15 -2.26
C LYS A 53 -12.19 10.93 -3.12
N LEU A 54 -12.24 9.98 -4.04
CA LEU A 54 -11.16 9.69 -4.98
C LEU A 54 -11.73 9.54 -6.39
N PRO A 55 -11.81 10.64 -7.16
CA PRO A 55 -12.24 10.55 -8.55
C PRO A 55 -11.17 9.83 -9.37
N LEU A 56 -11.55 8.71 -9.98
CA LEU A 56 -10.71 7.95 -10.91
C LEU A 56 -11.24 8.13 -12.34
N PRO A 57 -10.37 8.06 -13.36
CA PRO A 57 -10.79 8.20 -14.75
C PRO A 57 -11.70 7.06 -15.22
N ARG A 58 -11.69 5.93 -14.50
CA ARG A 58 -12.48 4.72 -14.76
C ARG A 58 -12.84 4.05 -13.43
N ALA A 59 -13.68 3.03 -13.46
CA ALA A 59 -13.98 2.23 -12.27
C ALA A 59 -12.70 1.57 -11.70
N ALA A 60 -12.54 1.58 -10.37
CA ALA A 60 -11.38 1.00 -9.67
C ALA A 60 -11.09 -0.44 -10.10
N ALA A 61 -12.14 -1.24 -10.32
CA ALA A 61 -12.04 -2.63 -10.78
C ALA A 61 -11.28 -2.81 -12.10
N ALA A 62 -11.29 -1.80 -12.99
CA ALA A 62 -10.49 -1.81 -14.22
C ALA A 62 -9.19 -1.01 -14.05
N PHE A 63 -9.26 0.15 -13.40
CA PHE A 63 -8.14 1.07 -13.28
C PHE A 63 -6.98 0.50 -12.46
N VAL A 64 -7.25 -0.09 -11.29
CA VAL A 64 -6.21 -0.55 -10.38
C VAL A 64 -5.40 -1.72 -10.97
N PRO A 65 -6.01 -2.80 -11.51
CA PRO A 65 -5.23 -3.89 -12.10
C PRO A 65 -4.39 -3.46 -13.30
N GLU A 66 -4.90 -2.56 -14.14
CA GLU A 66 -4.19 -2.07 -15.32
C GLU A 66 -2.97 -1.23 -14.94
N GLU A 67 -3.14 -0.25 -14.06
CA GLU A 67 -2.03 0.60 -13.63
C GLU A 67 -0.99 -0.20 -12.83
N ARG A 68 -1.43 -1.17 -12.02
CA ARG A 68 -0.54 -2.10 -11.32
C ARG A 68 0.30 -2.92 -12.32
N ALA A 69 -0.32 -3.48 -13.35
CA ALA A 69 0.37 -4.25 -14.39
C ALA A 69 1.33 -3.39 -15.21
N ARG A 70 0.91 -2.18 -15.59
CA ARG A 70 1.72 -1.20 -16.33
C ARG A 70 3.02 -0.83 -15.59
N HIS A 71 2.97 -0.81 -14.26
CA HIS A 71 4.08 -0.44 -13.39
C HIS A 71 4.80 -1.66 -12.78
N ALA A 72 4.54 -2.87 -13.27
CA ALA A 72 5.16 -4.12 -12.78
C ALA A 72 5.00 -4.36 -11.26
N ILE A 73 3.93 -3.84 -10.66
CA ILE A 73 3.62 -4.06 -9.26
C ILE A 73 2.88 -5.40 -9.14
N VAL A 74 3.13 -6.22 -8.12
CA VAL A 74 2.53 -7.54 -7.91
C VAL A 74 1.29 -7.41 -7.01
N PRO A 75 0.16 -8.11 -7.26
CA PRO A 75 -0.97 -8.06 -6.35
C PRO A 75 -0.68 -8.94 -5.12
N LEU A 76 -0.97 -8.43 -3.92
CA LEU A 76 -0.82 -9.17 -2.67
C LEU A 76 -2.21 -9.50 -2.10
N PRO A 77 -2.64 -10.78 -2.09
CA PRO A 77 -3.92 -11.16 -1.49
C PRO A 77 -3.92 -10.96 0.02
N LEU A 78 -5.10 -10.72 0.60
CA LEU A 78 -5.29 -10.72 2.05
C LEU A 78 -5.79 -12.10 2.47
N SER A 79 -5.07 -12.74 3.40
CA SER A 79 -5.49 -13.99 4.04
C SER A 79 -6.28 -13.74 5.32
N GLU A 80 -7.08 -14.74 5.73
CA GLU A 80 -7.77 -14.72 7.03
C GLU A 80 -6.77 -14.60 8.20
N THR A 81 -5.62 -15.28 8.11
CA THR A 81 -4.59 -15.22 9.16
C THR A 81 -4.04 -13.80 9.34
N GLU A 82 -3.78 -13.08 8.25
CA GLU A 82 -3.35 -11.67 8.30
C GLU A 82 -4.46 -10.77 8.84
N ALA A 83 -5.70 -10.98 8.42
CA ALA A 83 -6.84 -10.20 8.92
C ALA A 83 -7.03 -10.37 10.44
N LEU A 84 -6.93 -11.60 10.95
CA LEU A 84 -7.07 -11.88 12.38
C LEU A 84 -5.90 -11.37 13.24
N ALA A 85 -4.72 -11.18 12.64
CA ALA A 85 -3.54 -10.65 13.33
C ALA A 85 -3.73 -9.20 13.83
N VAL A 86 -4.73 -8.47 13.32
CA VAL A 86 -5.04 -7.09 13.75
C VAL A 86 -5.32 -6.95 15.23
N SER A 87 -5.83 -8.02 15.85
CA SER A 87 -6.09 -8.10 17.29
C SER A 87 -4.82 -7.93 18.12
N LYS A 88 -3.66 -8.23 17.54
CA LYS A 88 -2.34 -8.12 18.18
C LYS A 88 -1.67 -6.77 17.96
N LEU A 89 -2.19 -5.94 17.05
CA LEU A 89 -1.61 -4.63 16.77
C LEU A 89 -1.98 -3.62 17.86
N PRO A 90 -0.99 -2.85 18.38
CA PRO A 90 -1.25 -1.68 19.21
C PRO A 90 -2.34 -0.78 18.63
N GLN A 91 -3.09 -0.09 19.50
CA GLN A 91 -4.15 0.85 19.11
C GLN A 91 -3.57 2.25 18.89
N LEU A 92 -2.55 2.37 18.03
CA LEU A 92 -1.92 3.66 17.68
C LEU A 92 -2.64 4.37 16.53
N HIS A 93 -3.41 3.61 15.76
CA HIS A 93 -4.01 4.01 14.50
C HIS A 93 -5.39 3.35 14.33
N ARG A 94 -6.37 4.10 13.80
CA ARG A 94 -7.80 3.71 13.71
C ARG A 94 -8.30 3.28 12.33
N ASP A 95 -7.64 3.67 11.25
CA ASP A 95 -8.07 3.29 9.90
C ASP A 95 -7.92 1.76 9.74
N PRO A 96 -8.99 1.02 9.41
CA PRO A 96 -8.87 -0.41 9.18
C PRO A 96 -7.89 -0.75 8.05
N PHE A 97 -7.74 0.10 7.03
CA PHE A 97 -6.89 -0.19 5.87
C PHE A 97 -5.41 -0.21 6.24
N ASP A 98 -4.87 0.86 6.86
CA ASP A 98 -3.44 0.84 7.21
C ASP A 98 -3.14 -0.19 8.30
N ARG A 99 -4.10 -0.48 9.20
CA ARG A 99 -3.93 -1.58 10.16
C ARG A 99 -3.75 -2.92 9.46
N MET A 100 -4.50 -3.20 8.39
CA MET A 100 -4.30 -4.43 7.62
C MET A 100 -2.98 -4.40 6.84
N LEU A 101 -2.58 -3.26 6.26
CA LEU A 101 -1.28 -3.13 5.58
C LEU A 101 -0.12 -3.39 6.54
N ILE A 102 -0.21 -2.88 7.77
CA ILE A 102 0.75 -3.17 8.84
C ILE A 102 0.76 -4.67 9.15
N CYS A 103 -0.39 -5.33 9.28
CA CYS A 103 -0.45 -6.78 9.50
C CYS A 103 0.27 -7.56 8.40
N GLN A 104 0.04 -7.22 7.12
CA GLN A 104 0.71 -7.85 6.00
C GLN A 104 2.22 -7.55 5.97
N ALA A 105 2.62 -6.33 6.33
CA ALA A 105 4.03 -5.96 6.43
C ALA A 105 4.75 -6.77 7.53
N VAL A 106 4.14 -6.88 8.72
CA VAL A 106 4.68 -7.69 9.83
C VAL A 106 4.81 -9.16 9.41
N MET A 107 3.73 -9.75 8.88
CA MET A 107 3.68 -11.18 8.61
C MET A 107 4.48 -11.60 7.38
N GLY A 108 4.51 -10.76 6.35
CA GLY A 108 5.25 -11.00 5.11
C GLY A 108 6.71 -10.55 5.14
N GLY A 109 7.16 -9.90 6.23
CA GLY A 109 8.48 -9.29 6.30
C GLY A 109 8.68 -8.21 5.22
N LEU A 110 7.64 -7.43 4.95
CA LEU A 110 7.62 -6.40 3.90
C LEU A 110 8.00 -5.05 4.49
N THR A 111 8.67 -4.22 3.69
CA THR A 111 8.89 -2.81 4.00
C THR A 111 7.69 -2.01 3.52
N LEU A 112 6.96 -1.37 4.42
CA LEU A 112 5.79 -0.54 4.07
C LEU A 112 6.24 0.84 3.58
N VAL A 113 5.91 1.17 2.34
CA VAL A 113 6.28 2.42 1.69
C VAL A 113 5.17 3.45 1.90
N THR A 114 5.33 4.32 2.90
CA THR A 114 4.27 5.22 3.38
C THR A 114 4.84 6.53 3.94
N PRO A 115 4.17 7.68 3.72
CA PRO A 115 4.50 8.93 4.40
C PRO A 115 3.98 9.01 5.83
N ASP A 116 3.13 8.07 6.28
CA ASP A 116 2.38 8.22 7.54
C ASP A 116 3.26 8.02 8.79
N PRO A 117 3.47 9.06 9.62
CA PRO A 117 4.26 8.97 10.85
C PRO A 117 3.60 8.12 11.96
N LEU A 118 2.31 7.80 11.89
CA LEU A 118 1.69 6.84 12.80
C LEU A 118 2.11 5.41 12.47
N VAL A 119 2.26 5.10 11.19
CA VAL A 119 2.69 3.78 10.73
C VAL A 119 4.13 3.49 11.17
N THR A 120 5.01 4.51 11.18
CA THR A 120 6.41 4.36 11.62
C THR A 120 6.57 4.05 13.12
N GLN A 121 5.48 4.13 13.91
CA GLN A 121 5.50 3.76 15.33
C GLN A 121 5.25 2.27 15.57
N TYR A 122 4.84 1.54 14.54
CA TYR A 122 4.75 0.08 14.60
C TYR A 122 6.12 -0.56 14.39
N PRO A 123 6.38 -1.77 14.93
CA PRO A 123 7.66 -2.47 14.78
C PRO A 123 7.78 -3.12 13.40
N ILE A 124 7.71 -2.31 12.33
CA ILE A 124 7.87 -2.72 10.94
C ILE A 124 8.94 -1.87 10.25
N ALA A 125 9.54 -2.42 9.19
CA ALA A 125 10.35 -1.63 8.29
C ALA A 125 9.46 -0.68 7.50
N THR A 126 9.81 0.60 7.47
CA THR A 126 9.14 1.61 6.64
C THR A 126 10.13 2.27 5.69
N LEU A 127 9.61 2.77 4.58
CA LEU A 127 10.35 3.54 3.60
C LEU A 127 9.56 4.78 3.21
N TRP A 128 10.21 5.93 3.34
CA TRP A 128 9.77 7.20 2.77
C TRP A 128 10.99 7.97 2.29
#